data_AF-A0A6B3ELR0-F1
#
_entry.id   AF-A0A6B3ELR0-F1
#
_cell.length_a   1.000
_cell.length_b   1.000
_cell.length_c   1.000
_cell.angle_alpha   90.00
_cell.angle_beta   90.00
_cell.angle_gamma   90.00
#
_symmetry.space_group_name_H-M   'P 1'
#
loop_
_entity.id
_entity.type
_entity.pdbx_description
1 polymer ?
#
loop_
_entity_poly.entity_id
_entity_poly.type
_entity_poly.pdbx_seq_one_letter_code
_entity_poly.pdbx_strand_id
1 'polypeptide(L)'
;ASVAEVDAAVAAARTAWATWGTSSLARRTGILFRYRALLDAHREEIARLITAEHGKVHDDALGEVARGLEIVDLACGITTQL
;
A
#
# COMPACT_ATOMS: atom_id res chain seq x y z
N ALA A 1 10.68 -8.20 -15.75
CA ALA A 1 9.45 -8.08 -16.56
C ALA A 1 9.83 -7.86 -18.02
N SER A 2 9.17 -8.54 -18.95
CA SER A 2 9.26 -8.38 -20.40
C SER A 2 8.43 -7.17 -20.87
N VAL A 3 8.63 -6.74 -22.11
CA VAL A 3 7.83 -5.66 -22.74
C VAL A 3 6.33 -5.99 -22.70
N ALA A 4 5.97 -7.23 -23.05
CA ALA A 4 4.58 -7.67 -23.04
C ALA A 4 3.92 -7.61 -21.66
N GLU A 5 4.68 -7.93 -20.58
CA GLU A 5 4.18 -7.82 -19.21
C GLU A 5 3.94 -6.36 -18.80
N VAL A 6 4.83 -5.45 -19.23
CA VAL A 6 4.67 -4.01 -18.99
C VAL A 6 3.45 -3.47 -19.73
N ASP A 7 3.28 -3.81 -21.01
CA ASP A 7 2.13 -3.39 -21.82
C ASP A 7 0.81 -3.86 -21.20
N ALA A 8 0.77 -5.10 -20.71
CA ALA A 8 -0.39 -5.65 -20.02
C ALA A 8 -0.72 -4.88 -18.73
N ALA A 9 0.29 -4.55 -17.91
CA ALA A 9 0.11 -3.78 -16.69
C ALA A 9 -0.43 -2.36 -16.98
N VAL A 10 0.10 -1.68 -18.01
CA VAL A 10 -0.37 -0.35 -18.43
C VAL A 10 -1.81 -0.41 -18.93
N ALA A 11 -2.15 -1.40 -19.76
CA ALA A 11 -3.51 -1.59 -20.25
C ALA A 11 -4.52 -1.82 -19.10
N ALA A 12 -4.17 -2.66 -18.12
CA ALA A 12 -4.99 -2.90 -16.94
C ALA A 12 -5.20 -1.62 -16.11
N ALA A 13 -4.14 -0.84 -15.86
CA ALA A 13 -4.22 0.42 -15.15
C ALA A 13 -5.12 1.44 -15.86
N ARG A 14 -5.01 1.57 -17.19
CA ARG A 14 -5.87 2.46 -17.99
C ARG A 14 -7.35 2.09 -17.90
N THR A 15 -7.67 0.80 -17.95
CA THR A 15 -9.05 0.32 -17.81
C THR A 15 -9.59 0.62 -16.41
N ALA A 16 -8.81 0.34 -15.36
CA ALA A 16 -9.22 0.60 -13.98
C ALA A 16 -9.46 2.10 -13.72
N TRP A 17 -8.67 2.99 -14.32
CA TRP A 17 -8.78 4.44 -14.17
C TRP A 17 -10.17 4.99 -14.49
N ALA A 18 -10.87 4.42 -15.47
CA ALA A 18 -12.22 4.86 -15.85
C ALA A 18 -13.23 4.86 -14.68
N THR A 19 -13.04 3.94 -13.72
CA THR A 19 -13.90 3.83 -12.52
C THR A 19 -13.21 4.36 -11.26
N TRP A 20 -11.90 4.15 -11.13
CA TRP A 20 -11.15 4.61 -9.96
C TRP A 20 -11.08 6.14 -9.92
N GLY A 21 -10.79 6.79 -11.06
CA GLY A 21 -10.64 8.24 -11.19
C GLY A 21 -11.90 9.03 -10.84
N THR A 22 -13.09 8.41 -10.97
CA THR A 22 -14.40 9.01 -10.65
C THR A 22 -14.97 8.56 -9.29
N SER A 23 -14.31 7.62 -8.60
CA SER A 23 -14.73 7.17 -7.27
C SER A 23 -14.66 8.29 -6.23
N SER A 24 -15.66 8.36 -5.33
CA SER A 24 -15.71 9.36 -4.26
C SER A 24 -14.54 9.23 -3.28
N LEU A 25 -14.14 10.35 -2.67
CA LEU A 25 -13.10 10.35 -1.63
C LEU A 25 -13.45 9.38 -0.49
N ALA A 26 -14.70 9.38 -0.02
CA ALA A 26 -15.15 8.45 1.02
C ALA A 26 -14.90 6.97 0.65
N ARG A 27 -15.15 6.58 -0.61
CA ARG A 27 -14.89 5.20 -1.06
C ARG A 27 -13.39 4.89 -1.07
N ARG A 28 -12.56 5.81 -1.56
CA ARG A 28 -11.10 5.65 -1.61
C ARG A 28 -10.51 5.57 -0.20
N THR A 29 -10.89 6.47 0.69
CA THR A 29 -10.47 6.50 2.09
C THR A 29 -10.90 5.23 2.84
N GLY A 30 -12.11 4.73 2.60
CA GLY A 30 -12.55 3.45 3.17
C GLY A 30 -11.70 2.25 2.75
N ILE A 31 -11.11 2.26 1.56
CA ILE A 31 -10.14 1.24 1.13
C ILE A 31 -8.81 1.40 1.88
N LEU A 32 -8.32 2.62 2.01
CA LEU A 32 -7.06 2.89 2.72
C LEU A 32 -7.14 2.49 4.20
N PHE A 33 -8.26 2.75 4.89
CA PHE A 33 -8.44 2.28 6.27
C PHE A 33 -8.41 0.76 6.42
N ARG A 34 -8.99 0.02 5.46
CA ARG A 34 -8.90 -1.45 5.46
C ARG A 34 -7.48 -1.93 5.19
N TYR A 35 -6.79 -1.29 4.24
CA TYR A 35 -5.39 -1.58 3.95
C TYR A 35 -4.51 -1.35 5.18
N ARG A 36 -4.68 -0.22 5.87
CA ARG A 36 -4.02 0.11 7.13
C ARG A 36 -4.23 -0.98 8.18
N ALA A 37 -5.47 -1.41 8.40
CA ALA A 37 -5.79 -2.45 9.37
C ALA A 37 -5.11 -3.78 9.05
N LEU A 38 -5.06 -4.16 7.76
CA LEU A 38 -4.33 -5.37 7.33
C LEU A 38 -2.83 -5.22 7.53
N LEU A 39 -2.25 -4.08 7.15
CA LEU A 39 -0.82 -3.82 7.31
C LEU A 39 -0.39 -3.91 8.78
N ASP A 40 -1.22 -3.37 9.68
CA ASP A 40 -1.00 -3.40 11.12
C ASP A 40 -1.12 -4.81 11.72
N ALA A 41 -2.13 -5.57 11.27
CA ALA A 41 -2.39 -6.94 11.70
C ALA A 41 -1.29 -7.92 11.25
N HIS A 42 -0.67 -7.67 10.10
CA HIS A 42 0.36 -8.53 9.51
C HIS A 42 1.79 -7.99 9.68
N ARG A 43 2.02 -7.00 10.55
CA ARG A 43 3.31 -6.31 10.67
C ARG A 43 4.50 -7.26 10.91
N GLU A 44 4.30 -8.28 11.74
CA GLU A 44 5.33 -9.27 12.09
C GLU A 44 5.69 -10.16 10.91
N GLU A 45 4.69 -10.57 10.14
CA GLU A 45 4.89 -11.36 8.94
C GLU A 45 5.65 -10.58 7.88
N ILE A 46 5.28 -9.32 7.68
CA ILE A 46 5.93 -8.43 6.72
C ILE A 46 7.37 -8.14 7.14
N ALA A 47 7.62 -7.88 8.43
CA ALA A 47 8.98 -7.68 8.93
C ALA A 47 9.86 -8.93 8.72
N ARG A 48 9.32 -10.14 8.96
CA ARG A 48 10.04 -11.39 8.65
C ARG A 48 10.37 -11.52 7.17
N LEU A 49 9.46 -11.15 6.27
CA LEU A 49 9.71 -11.18 4.82
C LEU A 49 10.79 -10.17 4.43
N ILE A 50 10.75 -8.95 4.97
CA ILE A 50 11.77 -7.92 4.75
C ILE A 50 13.14 -8.41 5.21
N THR A 51 13.22 -9.01 6.40
CA THR A 51 14.46 -9.62 6.91
C THR A 51 14.94 -10.74 5.99
N ALA A 52 14.05 -11.63 5.54
CA ALA A 52 14.42 -12.74 4.65
C ALA A 52 14.94 -12.26 3.28
N GLU A 53 14.37 -11.19 2.72
CA GLU A 53 14.77 -10.65 1.42
C GLU A 53 16.02 -9.76 1.48
N HIS A 54 16.17 -8.98 2.56
CA HIS A 54 17.17 -7.91 2.64
C HIS A 54 18.28 -8.14 3.68
N GLY A 55 18.17 -9.18 4.51
CA GLY A 55 19.15 -9.51 5.55
C GLY A 55 19.19 -8.56 6.75
N LYS A 56 18.20 -7.67 6.89
CA LYS A 56 18.06 -6.73 8.01
C LYS A 56 17.71 -7.49 9.30
N VAL A 57 18.15 -6.99 10.46
CA VAL A 57 17.64 -7.53 11.74
C VAL A 57 16.12 -7.27 11.84
N HIS A 58 15.40 -8.20 12.48
CA HIS A 58 13.92 -8.16 12.53
C HIS A 58 13.39 -6.85 13.13
N ASP A 59 14.06 -6.31 14.16
CA ASP A 59 13.67 -5.05 14.80
C ASP A 59 13.78 -3.85 13.85
N ASP A 60 14.81 -3.82 12.99
CA ASP A 60 14.94 -2.78 11.96
C ASP A 60 13.82 -2.89 10.91
N ALA A 61 13.49 -4.13 10.52
CA ALA A 61 12.38 -4.39 9.61
C ALA A 61 11.03 -4.00 10.21
N LEU A 62 10.79 -4.25 11.51
CA LEU A 62 9.61 -3.78 12.23
C LEU A 62 9.52 -2.25 12.23
N GLY A 63 10.65 -1.56 12.46
CA GLY A 63 10.72 -0.10 12.37
C GLY A 63 10.39 0.43 10.97
N GLU A 64 10.75 -0.30 9.92
CA GLU A 64 10.38 0.02 8.54
C GLU A 64 8.87 -0.14 8.26
N VAL A 65 8.27 -1.23 8.75
CA VAL A 65 6.82 -1.44 8.65
C VAL A 65 6.06 -0.35 9.40
N ALA A 66 6.53 0.04 10.59
CA ALA A 66 5.93 1.12 11.37
C ALA A 66 5.96 2.46 10.64
N ARG A 67 7.10 2.84 10.03
CA ARG A 67 7.19 4.05 9.18
C ARG A 67 6.28 3.95 7.95
N GLY A 68 6.15 2.77 7.36
CA GLY A 68 5.19 2.53 6.27
C GLY A 68 3.74 2.78 6.72
N LEU A 69 3.36 2.30 7.91
CA LEU A 69 2.04 2.53 8.50
C LEU A 69 1.75 4.02 8.71
N GLU A 70 2.73 4.83 9.14
CA GLU A 70 2.56 6.28 9.29
C GLU A 70 2.19 6.97 7.97
N ILE A 71 2.77 6.54 6.85
CA ILE A 71 2.43 7.07 5.52
C ILE A 71 1.01 6.69 5.11
N VAL A 72 0.57 5.47 5.45
CA VAL A 72 -0.79 5.02 5.18
C VAL A 72 -1.80 5.78 6.04
N ASP A 73 -1.47 6.02 7.32
CA ASP A 73 -2.28 6.82 8.24
C ASP A 73 -2.44 8.26 7.70
N LEU A 74 -1.37 8.87 7.20
CA LEU A 74 -1.43 10.17 6.53
C LEU A 74 -2.38 10.14 5.32
N ALA A 75 -2.26 9.13 4.45
CA ALA A 75 -3.10 8.99 3.27
C ALA A 75 -4.60 8.79 3.62
N CYS A 76 -4.90 8.14 4.75
CA CYS A 76 -6.28 8.03 5.25
C CYS A 76 -6.87 9.40 5.63
N GLY A 77 -6.03 10.35 6.07
CA GLY A 77 -6.40 11.73 6.43
C GLY A 77 -6.70 12.68 5.27
N ILE A 78 -6.67 12.21 4.01
CA ILE A 78 -6.82 13.05 2.82
C ILE A 78 -8.12 13.86 2.77
N THR A 79 -9.19 13.39 3.42
CA THR A 79 -10.48 14.10 3.48
C THR A 79 -10.50 15.29 4.44
N THR A 80 -9.52 15.36 5.35
CA THR A 80 -9.38 16.44 6.34
C THR A 80 -8.26 17.44 6.01
N GLN A 81 -7.46 17.16 4.98
CA GLN A 81 -6.29 17.95 4.59
C GLN A 81 -6.45 18.70 3.26
N LEU A 82 -7.63 18.60 2.62
CA LEU A 82 -8.04 19.39 1.45
C LEU A 82 -8.78 20.64 1.92
#